data_AF-A0A0F3PFV6-F1
#
_entry.id   AF-A0A0F3PFV6-F1
#
_cell.length_a   1.000
_cell.length_b   1.000
_cell.length_c   1.000
_cell.angle_alpha   90.00
_cell.angle_beta   90.00
_cell.angle_gamma   90.00
#
_symmetry.space_group_name_H-M   'P 1'
#
loop_
_entity.id
_entity.type
_entity.pdbx_description
1 polymer ?
#
loop_
_entity_poly.entity_id
_entity_poly.type
_entity_poly.pdbx_seq_one_letter_code
_entity_poly.pdbx_strand_id
1 'polypeptide(L)' 'MSLKGLKTTRSNDKWFPRVIDLDILLWNNCHIDLPDLKIPHPELLNRPFLIHLIAGLSFGMSLFMSDQ' A
#
# COMPACT_ATOMS: atom_id res chain seq x y z
N MET A 1 -24.93 -9.34 -35.95
CA MET A 1 -23.72 -8.78 -35.33
C MET A 1 -23.60 -9.41 -33.94
N SER A 2 -22.75 -10.43 -33.79
CA SER A 2 -22.68 -11.29 -32.60
C SER A 2 -21.95 -10.58 -31.46
N LEU A 3 -22.64 -10.39 -30.33
CA LEU A 3 -22.03 -9.93 -29.08
C LEU A 3 -21.11 -11.04 -28.55
N LYS A 4 -19.83 -10.99 -28.94
CA LYS A 4 -18.79 -11.84 -28.36
C LYS A 4 -18.68 -11.50 -26.87
N GLY A 5 -18.89 -12.52 -26.04
CA GLY A 5 -18.88 -12.43 -24.59
C GLY A 5 -17.68 -11.70 -24.03
N LEU A 6 -17.94 -10.89 -23.01
CA LEU A 6 -16.95 -10.23 -22.17
C LEU A 6 -16.13 -11.32 -21.46
N LYS A 7 -15.04 -11.76 -22.10
CA LYS A 7 -13.98 -12.50 -21.43
C LYS A 7 -13.33 -11.55 -20.42
N THR A 8 -13.70 -11.65 -19.15
CA THR A 8 -12.85 -11.17 -18.07
C THR A 8 -11.66 -12.12 -17.98
N THR A 9 -10.65 -11.87 -18.80
CA THR A 9 -9.34 -12.52 -18.65
C THR A 9 -8.79 -12.09 -17.30
N ARG A 10 -8.93 -12.93 -16.27
CA ARG A 10 -8.05 -12.89 -15.10
C ARG A 10 -6.65 -13.28 -15.58
N SER A 11 -5.94 -12.32 -16.15
CA SER A 11 -4.51 -12.42 -16.42
C SER A 11 -3.80 -12.36 -15.06
N ASN A 12 -3.21 -13.47 -14.63
CA ASN A 12 -2.40 -13.58 -13.41
C ASN A 12 -1.06 -12.82 -13.52
N ASP A 13 -0.99 -11.76 -14.34
CA ASP A 13 0.19 -10.94 -14.45
C ASP A 13 0.30 -10.05 -13.22
N LYS A 14 1.46 -10.10 -12.56
CA LYS A 14 1.78 -9.33 -11.36
C LYS A 14 1.49 -7.83 -11.49
N TRP A 15 1.51 -7.32 -12.74
CA TRP A 15 1.38 -5.92 -13.11
C TRP A 15 0.08 -5.58 -13.83
N PHE A 16 -0.94 -6.43 -13.72
CA PHE A 16 -2.26 -6.11 -14.28
C PHE A 16 -2.90 -4.93 -13.51
N PRO A 17 -3.62 -4.01 -14.20
CA PRO A 17 -4.36 -2.94 -13.54
C PRO A 17 -5.31 -3.51 -12.48
N ARG A 18 -5.11 -3.10 -11.21
CA ARG A 18 -6.02 -3.44 -10.12
C ARG A 18 -6.96 -2.27 -9.86
N VAL A 19 -8.22 -2.57 -9.56
CA VAL A 19 -9.20 -1.56 -9.12
C VAL A 19 -8.73 -0.89 -7.82
N ILE A 20 -8.05 -1.66 -6.96
CA ILE A 20 -7.46 -1.20 -5.70
C ILE A 20 -6.19 -2.00 -5.39
N ASP A 21 -5.22 -1.35 -4.75
CA ASP A 21 -3.96 -1.92 -4.26
C ASP A 21 -3.79 -1.49 -2.79
N LEU A 22 -3.40 -2.42 -1.92
CA LEU A 22 -3.26 -2.18 -0.48
C LEU A 22 -1.87 -2.63 -0.04
N ASP A 23 -1.12 -1.69 0.55
CA ASP A 23 0.24 -1.92 1.06
C ASP A 23 0.29 -1.70 2.59
N ILE A 24 1.04 -2.55 3.29
CA ILE A 24 1.39 -2.31 4.70
C ILE A 24 2.69 -1.52 4.73
N LEU A 25 2.62 -0.23 5.10
CA LEU A 25 3.79 0.66 5.10
C LEU A 25 4.61 0.57 6.39
N LEU A 26 3.91 0.58 7.54
CA LEU A 26 4.48 0.58 8.89
C LEU A 26 3.60 -0.30 9.79
N TRP A 27 4.19 -0.87 10.85
CA TRP A 27 3.47 -1.62 11.88
C TRP A 27 4.15 -1.44 13.23
N ASN A 28 3.51 -0.68 14.12
CA ASN A 28 4.07 -0.27 15.41
C ASN A 28 5.55 0.18 15.26
N ASN A 29 6.42 -0.32 16.13
CA ASN A 29 7.87 -0.11 16.08
C ASN A 29 8.59 -1.39 15.63
N CYS A 30 7.92 -2.24 14.85
CA CYS A 30 8.46 -3.53 14.44
C CYS A 30 9.29 -3.42 13.14
N HIS A 31 10.36 -4.22 13.08
CA HIS A 31 11.07 -4.51 11.84
C HIS A 31 10.80 -5.97 11.46
N ILE A 32 10.21 -6.21 10.29
CA ILE A 32 9.84 -7.55 9.81
C ILE A 32 10.57 -7.80 8.49
N ASP A 33 11.27 -8.93 8.39
CA ASP A 33 11.94 -9.38 7.17
C ASP A 33 11.60 -10.85 6.91
N LEU A 34 10.46 -11.06 6.28
CA LEU A 34 9.97 -12.37 5.83
C LEU A 34 9.94 -12.41 4.30
N PRO A 35 9.92 -13.60 3.67
CA PRO A 35 9.87 -13.73 2.22
C PRO A 35 8.74 -12.92 1.57
N ASP A 36 7.58 -12.89 2.22
CA ASP A 36 6.35 -12.27 1.68
C ASP A 36 5.95 -10.97 2.40
N LEU A 37 6.69 -10.54 3.43
CA LEU A 37 6.36 -9.34 4.20
C LEU A 37 7.63 -8.65 4.71
N LYS A 38 7.76 -7.37 4.34
CA LYS A 38 8.84 -6.50 4.82
C LYS A 38 8.25 -5.23 5.42
N ILE A 39 8.62 -4.95 6.67
CA ILE A 39 8.20 -3.74 7.39
C ILE A 39 9.43 -3.08 8.00
N PRO A 40 9.69 -1.78 7.78
CA PRO A 40 8.94 -0.86 6.91
C PRO A 40 8.89 -1.32 5.44
N HIS A 41 7.86 -0.90 4.71
CA HIS A 41 7.76 -1.26 3.29
C HIS A 41 9.03 -0.83 2.53
N PRO A 42 9.68 -1.71 1.74
CA PRO A 42 11.02 -1.46 1.19
C PRO A 42 11.04 -0.27 0.21
N GLU A 43 9.95 -0.07 -0.53
CA GLU A 43 9.81 1.05 -1.48
C GLU A 43 9.31 2.35 -0.84
N LEU A 44 9.23 2.41 0.49
CA LEU A 44 8.63 3.57 1.16
C LEU A 44 9.35 4.88 0.79
N LEU A 45 10.68 4.86 0.77
CA LEU A 45 11.50 6.02 0.40
C LEU A 45 11.58 6.26 -1.12
N ASN A 46 11.32 5.23 -1.92
CA ASN A 46 11.40 5.28 -3.38
C ASN A 46 10.11 5.82 -4.02
N ARG A 47 9.03 5.93 -3.24
CA ARG A 47 7.71 6.38 -3.70
C ARG A 47 7.30 7.65 -2.94
N PRO A 48 7.58 8.86 -3.48
CA PRO A 48 7.38 10.13 -2.77
C PRO A 48 5.94 10.35 -2.25
N PHE A 49 4.93 9.83 -2.94
CA PHE A 49 3.54 9.94 -2.49
C PHE A 49 3.27 9.17 -1.18
N LEU A 50 3.98 8.07 -0.90
CA LEU A 50 3.87 7.34 0.35
C LEU A 50 4.44 8.16 1.51
N ILE A 51 5.55 8.88 1.28
CA ILE A 51 6.14 9.79 2.28
C ILE A 51 5.18 10.92 2.61
N HIS A 52 4.59 11.54 1.58
CA HIS A 52 3.59 12.58 1.78
C HIS A 52 2.38 12.07 2.57
N LEU A 53 1.89 10.87 2.25
CA LEU A 53 0.78 10.22 2.94
C LEU A 53 1.11 9.97 4.43
N ILE A 54 2.28 9.40 4.74
CA ILE A 54 2.69 9.14 6.13
C ILE A 54 2.89 10.44 6.91
N ALA A 55 3.50 11.47 6.29
CA ALA A 55 3.70 12.75 6.96
C ALA A 55 2.36 13.39 7.39
N GLY A 56 1.33 13.33 6.54
CA GLY A 56 -0.01 13.79 6.88
C GLY A 56 -0.66 13.01 8.03
N LEU A 57 -0.46 11.69 8.07
CA LEU A 57 -0.96 10.83 9.16
C LEU A 57 -0.24 11.10 10.49
N SER A 58 1.10 11.17 10.46
CA SER A 58 1.93 11.37 11.65
C SER A 58 1.67 12.72 12.32
N PHE A 59 1.43 13.77 11.52
CA PHE A 59 1.05 15.08 12.05
C PHE A 59 -0.26 15.03 12.84
N GLY A 60 -1.25 14.26 12.34
CA GLY A 60 -2.48 13.98 13.06
C GLY A 60 -2.24 13.17 14.34
N MET A 61 -1.45 12.09 14.26
CA MET A 61 -1.18 11.19 15.39
C MET A 61 -0.54 11.89 16.59
N SER A 62 0.41 12.81 16.36
CA SER A 62 1.03 13.57 17.46
C SER A 62 0.05 14.52 18.16
N LEU A 63 -0.94 15.05 17.43
CA LEU A 63 -1.99 15.92 18.00
C LEU A 63 -2.97 15.12 18.87
N PHE A 64 -3.27 13.87 18.49
CA PHE A 64 -4.15 12.98 19.25
C PHE A 64 -3.47 12.35 20.48
N MET A 65 -2.14 12.22 20.49
CA MET A 65 -1.38 11.65 21.61
C MET A 65 -0.97 12.68 22.66
N SER A 66 -1.05 13.98 22.39
CA SER A 66 -0.80 15.05 23.37
C SER A 66 -2.01 15.36 24.26
N ASP A 67 -3.19 14.86 23.92
CA ASP A 67 -4.45 15.03 24.68
C ASP A 67 -4.79 13.79 25.55
N GLN A 68 -3.79 13.03 26.00
CA GLN A 68 -3.92 11.97 27.01
C GLN A 68 -2.98 12.19 28.19
#